data_AF-A0AAU3TA82-F1
#
_entry.id   AF-A0AAU3TA82-F1
#
_cell.length_a   1.000
_cell.length_b   1.000
_cell.length_c   1.000
_cell.angle_alpha   90.00
_cell.angle_beta   90.00
_cell.angle_gamma   90.00
#
_symmetry.space_group_name_H-M   'P 1'
#
loop_
_entity.id
_entity.type
_entity.pdbx_description
1 polymer ?
#
loop_
_entity_poly.entity_id
_entity_poly.type
_entity_poly.pdbx_seq_one_letter_code
_entity_poly.pdbx_strand_id
1 'polypeptide(L)'
;MLTLHTADLLVAGPGAAPLPGGAVLVDGDRISRVGPYEELGAAWPHARVRRWPGVLTPGLLVRGADELLERTYYPDDPYETAELGADPISGAEALAGLSMTESRWGNSARRATQKLLARGVVAVTGRLTVPSVRTAVIRSGLTLLPPAAATPPDLPSPDLPSLDPFAGRDTAEQAFFGTLEPGTPARFAVFAAPDAEALLKQGATTCVATVIAGRLLHRRR
;
A
#
# COMPACT_ATOMS: atom_id res chain seq x y z
N MET A 1 -11.39 -10.44 -17.05
CA MET A 1 -11.42 -9.22 -17.90
C MET A 1 -10.00 -8.73 -18.01
N LEU A 2 -9.46 -8.66 -19.23
CA LEU A 2 -8.12 -8.15 -19.48
C LEU A 2 -8.07 -6.63 -19.28
N THR A 3 -7.16 -6.17 -18.41
CA THR A 3 -6.95 -4.75 -18.14
C THR A 3 -5.49 -4.42 -18.28
N LEU A 4 -5.16 -3.39 -19.06
CA LEU A 4 -3.80 -2.94 -19.29
C LEU A 4 -3.60 -1.62 -18.53
N HIS A 5 -2.71 -1.65 -17.54
CA HIS A 5 -2.32 -0.47 -16.77
C HIS A 5 -0.99 0.05 -17.30
N THR A 6 -0.95 1.32 -17.71
CA THR A 6 0.27 1.97 -18.20
C THR A 6 0.49 3.29 -17.49
N ALA A 7 1.75 3.67 -17.34
CA ALA A 7 2.19 4.92 -16.74
C ALA A 7 3.41 5.48 -17.50
N ASP A 8 3.83 6.69 -17.14
CA ASP A 8 4.99 7.35 -17.77
C ASP A 8 6.27 6.54 -17.55
N LEU A 9 6.40 5.91 -16.38
CA LEU A 9 7.49 5.02 -16.02
C LEU A 9 6.97 3.75 -15.32
N LEU A 10 7.53 2.60 -15.64
CA LEU A 10 7.30 1.35 -14.92
C LEU A 10 8.59 0.90 -14.24
N VAL A 11 8.54 0.65 -12.94
CA VAL A 11 9.60 -0.06 -12.20
C VAL A 11 9.03 -1.41 -11.79
N ALA A 12 9.49 -2.49 -12.41
CA ALA A 12 8.88 -3.81 -12.23
C ALA A 12 9.21 -4.46 -10.87
N GLY A 13 10.29 -4.04 -10.21
CA GLY A 13 10.72 -4.61 -8.94
C GLY A 13 12.12 -4.13 -8.54
N PRO A 14 12.62 -4.60 -7.39
CA PRO A 14 13.96 -4.24 -6.93
C PRO A 14 15.04 -4.62 -7.95
N GLY A 15 15.95 -3.68 -8.25
CA GLY A 15 17.03 -3.84 -9.22
C GLY A 15 16.58 -3.95 -10.69
N ALA A 16 15.28 -3.85 -10.98
CA ALA A 16 14.78 -3.86 -12.36
C ALA A 16 15.04 -2.51 -13.02
N ALA A 17 15.57 -2.52 -14.24
CA ALA A 17 15.72 -1.30 -15.02
C ALA A 17 14.35 -0.64 -15.24
N PRO A 18 14.19 0.67 -14.96
CA PRO A 18 12.96 1.38 -15.25
C PRO A 18 12.61 1.33 -16.74
N LEU A 19 11.34 1.10 -17.06
CA LEU A 19 10.81 1.02 -18.41
C LEU A 19 9.93 2.24 -18.71
N PRO A 20 10.40 3.21 -19.52
CA PRO A 20 9.59 4.33 -19.98
C PRO A 20 8.38 3.85 -20.78
N GLY A 21 7.20 4.43 -20.53
CA GLY A 21 5.94 4.02 -21.17
C GLY A 21 5.60 2.54 -20.94
N GLY A 22 6.04 1.97 -19.81
CA GLY A 22 5.80 0.57 -19.48
C GLY A 22 4.33 0.31 -19.10
N ALA A 23 3.97 -0.96 -19.17
CA ALA A 23 2.63 -1.43 -18.88
C ALA A 23 2.60 -2.82 -18.23
N VAL A 24 1.53 -3.05 -17.48
CA VAL A 24 1.17 -4.34 -16.85
C VAL A 24 -0.18 -4.77 -17.40
N LEU A 25 -0.21 -5.91 -18.08
CA LEU A 25 -1.44 -6.58 -18.50
C LEU A 25 -1.91 -7.51 -17.39
N VAL A 26 -3.11 -7.28 -16.90
CA VAL A 26 -3.76 -8.06 -15.85
C VAL A 26 -4.88 -8.92 -16.44
N ASP A 27 -4.88 -10.20 -16.10
CA ASP A 27 -6.00 -11.10 -16.34
C ASP A 27 -6.57 -11.64 -15.03
N GLY A 28 -7.82 -11.28 -14.73
CA GLY A 28 -8.45 -11.64 -13.48
C GLY A 28 -7.69 -11.03 -12.29
N ASP A 29 -7.08 -11.89 -11.48
CA ASP A 29 -6.29 -11.52 -10.30
C ASP A 29 -4.77 -11.61 -10.50
N ARG A 30 -4.30 -11.94 -11.70
CA ARG A 30 -2.88 -12.17 -12.02
C ARG A 30 -2.34 -11.26 -13.11
N ILE A 31 -1.03 -11.04 -13.05
CA ILE A 31 -0.28 -10.40 -14.12
C ILE A 31 -0.08 -11.42 -15.24
N SER A 32 -0.50 -11.09 -16.45
CA SER A 32 -0.31 -11.91 -17.63
C SER A 32 0.97 -11.55 -18.37
N ARG A 33 1.25 -10.23 -18.52
CA ARG A 33 2.44 -9.70 -19.20
C ARG A 33 2.88 -8.37 -18.59
N VAL A 34 4.16 -8.07 -18.74
CA VAL A 34 4.80 -6.80 -18.37
C VAL A 34 5.73 -6.42 -19.51
N GLY A 35 5.71 -5.15 -19.94
CA GLY A 35 6.49 -4.70 -21.10
C GLY A 35 6.06 -3.34 -21.62
N PRO A 36 6.56 -2.90 -22.79
CA PRO A 36 6.23 -1.62 -23.38
C PRO A 36 4.73 -1.51 -23.69
N TYR A 37 4.12 -0.34 -23.43
CA TYR A 37 2.71 -0.10 -23.70
C TYR A 37 2.34 -0.34 -25.16
N GLU A 38 3.14 0.15 -26.11
CA GLU A 38 2.83 0.07 -27.54
C GLU A 38 2.74 -1.39 -28.02
N GLU A 39 3.67 -2.25 -27.58
CA GLU A 39 3.68 -3.67 -27.93
C GLU A 39 2.48 -4.42 -27.32
N LEU A 40 2.23 -4.22 -26.02
CA LEU A 40 1.11 -4.86 -25.34
C LEU A 40 -0.25 -4.32 -25.82
N GLY A 41 -0.33 -3.03 -26.15
CA GLY A 41 -1.53 -2.41 -26.70
C GLY A 41 -1.89 -2.96 -28.08
N ALA A 42 -0.89 -3.18 -28.93
CA ALA A 42 -1.08 -3.79 -30.25
C ALA A 42 -1.45 -5.27 -30.17
N ALA A 43 -0.84 -6.03 -29.25
CA ALA A 43 -1.10 -7.45 -29.09
C ALA A 43 -2.44 -7.76 -28.37
N TRP A 44 -2.93 -6.84 -27.53
CA TRP A 44 -4.21 -6.97 -26.82
C TRP A 44 -5.12 -5.73 -27.02
N PRO A 45 -5.59 -5.47 -28.26
CA PRO A 45 -6.36 -4.26 -28.57
C PRO A 45 -7.72 -4.19 -27.88
N HIS A 46 -8.23 -5.34 -27.40
CA HIS A 46 -9.50 -5.43 -26.67
C HIS A 46 -9.34 -5.29 -25.15
N ALA A 47 -8.11 -5.22 -24.62
CA ALA A 47 -7.89 -5.03 -23.19
C ALA A 47 -8.36 -3.64 -22.76
N ARG A 48 -9.03 -3.55 -21.62
CA ARG A 48 -9.42 -2.25 -21.05
C ARG A 48 -8.15 -1.49 -20.67
N VAL A 49 -7.91 -0.34 -21.29
CA VAL A 49 -6.74 0.49 -20.99
C VAL A 49 -7.02 1.45 -19.84
N ARG A 50 -6.08 1.53 -18.89
CA ARG A 50 -6.01 2.53 -17.83
C ARG A 50 -4.65 3.22 -17.91
N ARG A 51 -4.68 4.50 -18.26
CA ARG A 51 -3.49 5.35 -18.28
C ARG A 51 -3.40 6.13 -16.98
N TRP A 52 -2.21 6.17 -16.40
CA TRP A 52 -1.93 6.86 -15.15
C TRP A 52 -0.73 7.79 -15.33
N PRO A 53 -0.68 8.91 -14.60
CA PRO A 53 0.53 9.73 -14.56
C PRO A 53 1.60 9.09 -13.65
N GLY A 54 2.86 9.42 -13.91
CA GLY A 54 3.99 9.12 -13.05
C GLY A 54 4.47 7.67 -13.13
N VAL A 55 4.78 7.09 -11.97
CA VAL A 55 5.48 5.80 -11.87
C VAL A 55 4.56 4.68 -11.37
N LEU A 56 4.54 3.56 -12.10
CA LEU A 56 3.92 2.29 -11.69
C LEU A 56 4.98 1.39 -11.04
N THR A 57 4.70 0.89 -9.84
CA THR A 57 5.61 0.02 -9.08
C THR A 57 4.87 -1.20 -8.52
N PRO A 58 5.56 -2.25 -8.01
CA PRO A 58 4.95 -3.14 -7.04
C PRO A 58 4.22 -2.39 -5.94
N GLY A 59 3.18 -3.01 -5.37
CA GLY A 59 2.51 -2.44 -4.21
C GLY A 59 3.46 -2.41 -3.02
N LEU A 60 3.17 -1.57 -2.03
CA LEU A 60 4.06 -1.36 -0.90
C LEU A 60 3.76 -2.27 0.29
N LEU A 61 4.80 -2.57 1.07
CA LEU A 61 4.75 -3.29 2.34
C LEU A 61 4.91 -2.31 3.50
N VAL A 62 4.01 -2.39 4.49
CA VAL A 62 4.19 -1.68 5.78
C VAL A 62 4.49 -2.68 6.89
N ARG A 63 5.41 -2.31 7.78
CA ARG A 63 5.76 -3.09 8.97
C ARG A 63 5.05 -2.53 10.21
N GLY A 64 4.87 -3.36 11.24
CA GLY A 64 4.25 -2.94 12.50
C GLY A 64 2.74 -2.73 12.42
N ALA A 65 2.01 -3.64 11.77
CA ALA A 65 0.56 -3.56 11.63
C ALA A 65 -0.16 -3.55 13.00
N ASP A 66 0.37 -4.25 13.99
CA ASP A 66 -0.11 -4.25 15.37
C ASP A 66 -0.02 -2.86 15.99
N GLU A 67 1.09 -2.15 15.82
CA GLU A 67 1.21 -0.78 16.31
C GLU A 67 0.24 0.17 15.59
N LEU A 68 0.20 0.09 14.26
CA LEU A 68 -0.58 1.00 13.43
C LEU A 68 -2.09 0.74 13.47
N LEU A 69 -2.55 -0.47 13.81
CA LEU A 69 -3.95 -0.87 13.73
C LEU A 69 -4.58 -1.28 15.06
N GLU A 70 -3.78 -1.74 16.04
CA GLU A 70 -4.25 -2.16 17.38
C GLU A 70 -3.71 -1.28 18.51
N ARG A 71 -2.70 -0.44 18.26
CA ARG A 71 -2.13 0.48 19.26
C ARG A 71 -2.15 1.95 18.82
N THR A 72 -2.89 2.22 17.74
CA THR A 72 -3.16 3.56 17.24
C THR A 72 -4.65 3.69 16.93
N TYR A 73 -5.28 4.71 17.47
CA TYR A 73 -6.65 5.09 17.20
C TYR A 73 -6.70 6.22 16.16
N TYR A 74 -7.57 6.10 15.17
CA TYR A 74 -7.81 7.15 14.17
C TYR A 74 -9.21 7.71 14.33
N PRO A 75 -9.36 8.93 14.86
CA PRO A 75 -10.62 9.67 14.83
C PRO A 75 -11.09 9.95 13.39
N ASP A 76 -12.39 10.00 13.14
CA ASP A 76 -12.92 10.40 11.82
C ASP A 76 -14.23 11.16 11.80
N ASP A 77 -15.16 10.87 12.70
CA ASP A 77 -16.44 11.56 12.67
C ASP A 77 -16.32 12.98 13.24
N PRO A 78 -17.18 13.92 12.80
CA PRO A 78 -17.07 15.32 13.23
C PRO A 78 -17.18 15.54 14.74
N TYR A 79 -17.91 14.68 15.47
CA TYR A 79 -18.03 14.80 16.92
C TYR A 79 -16.76 14.31 17.60
N GLU A 80 -16.27 13.16 17.18
CA GLU A 80 -15.05 12.58 17.72
C GLU A 80 -13.82 13.44 17.43
N THR A 81 -13.71 13.98 16.23
CA THR A 81 -12.59 14.86 15.85
C THR A 81 -12.66 16.22 16.54
N ALA A 82 -13.85 16.73 16.88
CA ALA A 82 -13.99 17.94 17.69
C ALA A 82 -13.53 17.74 19.15
N GLU A 83 -13.71 16.54 19.70
CA GLU A 83 -13.30 16.20 21.06
C GLU A 83 -11.84 15.77 21.17
N LEU A 84 -11.39 14.88 20.27
CA LEU A 84 -10.10 14.21 20.36
C LEU A 84 -9.03 14.78 19.42
N GLY A 85 -9.42 15.64 18.48
CA GLY A 85 -8.58 16.05 17.35
C GLY A 85 -8.62 15.06 16.19
N ALA A 86 -8.03 15.46 15.05
CA ALA A 86 -7.97 14.64 13.83
C ALA A 86 -6.70 13.79 13.72
N ASP A 87 -5.74 14.01 14.60
CA ASP A 87 -4.46 13.30 14.59
C ASP A 87 -4.61 11.88 15.15
N PRO A 88 -3.80 10.92 14.66
CA PRO A 88 -3.76 9.60 15.25
C PRO A 88 -3.36 9.64 16.73
N ILE A 89 -4.05 8.86 17.55
CA ILE A 89 -3.81 8.76 18.99
C ILE A 89 -3.12 7.43 19.26
N SER A 90 -1.88 7.47 19.71
CA SER A 90 -1.06 6.29 20.01
C SER A 90 -0.53 6.34 21.44
N GLY A 91 -0.10 5.18 21.95
CA GLY A 91 0.45 5.05 23.30
C GLY A 91 -0.58 4.54 24.31
N ALA A 92 -0.10 3.68 25.22
CA ALA A 92 -0.97 2.93 26.13
C ALA A 92 -1.80 3.83 27.05
N GLU A 93 -1.21 4.91 27.57
CA GLU A 93 -1.90 5.84 28.47
C GLU A 93 -3.01 6.62 27.75
N ALA A 94 -2.72 7.16 26.55
CA ALA A 94 -3.70 7.89 25.76
C ALA A 94 -4.88 7.00 25.34
N LEU A 95 -4.59 5.75 24.94
CA LEU A 95 -5.64 4.79 24.57
C LEU A 95 -6.47 4.30 25.76
N ALA A 96 -5.89 4.19 26.96
CA ALA A 96 -6.63 3.80 28.16
C ALA A 96 -7.76 4.78 28.50
N GLY A 97 -7.61 6.06 28.14
CA GLY A 97 -8.64 7.09 28.30
C GLY A 97 -9.83 6.97 27.35
N LEU A 98 -9.74 6.22 26.24
CA LEU A 98 -10.73 6.22 25.15
C LEU A 98 -11.83 5.17 25.28
N SER A 99 -11.85 4.36 26.34
CA SER A 99 -12.81 3.25 26.52
C SER A 99 -12.97 2.40 25.27
N MET A 100 -11.87 1.77 24.84
CA MET A 100 -11.78 1.08 23.55
C MET A 100 -12.66 -0.18 23.46
N THR A 101 -13.77 -0.07 22.72
CA THR A 101 -14.64 -1.20 22.39
C THR A 101 -14.22 -1.91 21.11
N GLU A 102 -14.70 -3.14 20.91
CA GLU A 102 -14.47 -3.91 19.67
C GLU A 102 -14.96 -3.17 18.41
N SER A 103 -16.08 -2.45 18.49
CA SER A 103 -16.59 -1.63 17.39
C SER A 103 -15.68 -0.45 17.09
N ARG A 104 -15.18 0.23 18.12
CA ARG A 104 -14.25 1.37 18.01
C ARG A 104 -12.94 0.94 17.36
N TRP A 105 -12.39 -0.21 17.76
CA TRP A 105 -11.23 -0.82 17.10
C TRP A 105 -11.47 -1.16 15.64
N GLY A 106 -12.59 -1.83 15.34
CA GLY A 106 -12.94 -2.20 13.97
C GLY A 106 -13.12 -0.98 13.05
N ASN A 107 -13.73 0.09 13.55
CA ASN A 107 -13.89 1.34 12.80
C ASN A 107 -12.54 2.02 12.56
N SER A 108 -11.70 2.13 13.60
CA SER A 108 -10.33 2.65 13.53
C SER A 108 -9.49 1.94 12.47
N ALA A 109 -9.50 0.60 12.50
CA ALA A 109 -8.74 -0.22 11.56
C ALA A 109 -9.23 -0.08 10.11
N ARG A 110 -10.54 0.04 9.87
CA ARG A 110 -11.06 0.30 8.51
C ARG A 110 -10.53 1.62 7.97
N ARG A 111 -10.42 2.66 8.78
CA ARG A 111 -9.83 3.93 8.36
C ARG A 111 -8.34 3.83 8.08
N ALA A 112 -7.61 3.18 8.97
CA ALA A 112 -6.19 2.96 8.81
C ALA A 112 -5.90 2.17 7.53
N THR A 113 -6.66 1.11 7.24
CA THR A 113 -6.55 0.35 5.98
C THR A 113 -6.87 1.21 4.76
N GLN A 114 -7.85 2.12 4.82
CA GLN A 114 -8.06 3.10 3.74
C GLN A 114 -6.87 4.05 3.57
N LYS A 115 -6.29 4.55 4.67
CA LYS A 115 -5.08 5.40 4.65
C LYS A 115 -3.87 4.65 4.06
N LEU A 116 -3.73 3.35 4.32
CA LEU A 116 -2.70 2.49 3.76
C LEU A 116 -2.93 2.24 2.26
N LEU A 117 -4.16 1.89 1.86
CA LEU A 117 -4.53 1.76 0.45
C LEU A 117 -4.29 3.05 -0.32
N ALA A 118 -4.56 4.22 0.28
CA ALA A 118 -4.28 5.53 -0.29
C ALA A 118 -2.78 5.88 -0.37
N ARG A 119 -1.91 4.99 0.10
CA ARG A 119 -0.44 5.09 0.03
C ARG A 119 0.17 3.96 -0.79
N GLY A 120 -0.61 3.26 -1.60
CA GLY A 120 -0.08 2.18 -2.43
C GLY A 120 0.20 0.88 -1.68
N VAL A 121 -0.20 0.76 -0.41
CA VAL A 121 0.09 -0.41 0.41
C VAL A 121 -0.83 -1.57 -0.01
N VAL A 122 -0.22 -2.75 -0.18
CA VAL A 122 -0.91 -3.99 -0.55
C VAL A 122 -0.67 -5.11 0.45
N ALA A 123 0.31 -4.94 1.34
CA ALA A 123 0.66 -5.91 2.36
C ALA A 123 1.11 -5.21 3.65
N VAL A 124 0.87 -5.87 4.78
CA VAL A 124 1.32 -5.43 6.10
C VAL A 124 1.92 -6.61 6.88
N THR A 125 2.94 -6.36 7.70
CA THR A 125 3.48 -7.37 8.63
C THR A 125 3.06 -7.04 10.07
N GLY A 126 2.59 -8.02 10.83
CA GLY A 126 2.28 -7.84 12.25
C GLY A 126 1.48 -9.01 12.85
N ARG A 127 1.22 -8.95 14.15
CA ARG A 127 0.35 -9.93 14.84
C ARG A 127 -0.92 -9.23 15.33
N LEU A 128 -2.01 -9.46 14.61
CA LEU A 128 -3.31 -8.88 14.96
C LEU A 128 -4.08 -9.82 15.89
N THR A 129 -4.30 -9.35 17.11
CA THR A 129 -4.99 -10.06 18.19
C THR A 129 -6.47 -9.69 18.29
N VAL A 130 -6.84 -8.48 17.88
CA VAL A 130 -8.21 -7.95 17.94
C VAL A 130 -9.02 -8.46 16.72
N PRO A 131 -10.10 -9.24 16.92
CA PRO A 131 -10.84 -9.88 15.83
C PRO A 131 -11.39 -8.91 14.76
N SER A 132 -11.95 -7.78 15.18
CA SER A 132 -12.49 -6.74 14.30
C SER A 132 -11.42 -6.06 13.45
N VAL A 133 -10.22 -5.87 14.00
CA VAL A 133 -9.06 -5.31 13.29
C VAL A 133 -8.58 -6.29 12.21
N ARG A 134 -8.42 -7.57 12.57
CA ARG A 134 -8.09 -8.63 11.59
C ARG A 134 -9.12 -8.69 10.46
N THR A 135 -10.41 -8.60 10.80
CA THR A 135 -11.51 -8.58 9.83
C THR A 135 -11.41 -7.36 8.91
N ALA A 136 -11.10 -6.18 9.44
CA ALA A 136 -10.92 -4.97 8.65
C ALA A 136 -9.79 -5.12 7.62
N VAL A 137 -8.63 -5.66 8.04
CA VAL A 137 -7.49 -5.93 7.16
C VAL A 137 -7.84 -6.91 6.05
N ILE A 138 -8.40 -8.08 6.38
CA ILE A 138 -8.75 -9.10 5.38
C ILE A 138 -9.78 -8.55 4.38
N ARG A 139 -10.81 -7.85 4.85
CA ARG A 139 -11.86 -7.30 3.97
C ARG A 139 -11.37 -6.14 3.10
N SER A 140 -10.32 -5.44 3.52
CA SER A 140 -9.68 -4.40 2.70
C SER A 140 -8.88 -4.98 1.53
N GLY A 141 -8.57 -6.27 1.53
CA GLY A 141 -7.76 -6.95 0.51
C GLY A 141 -6.26 -6.93 0.80
N LEU A 142 -5.81 -6.25 1.85
CA LEU A 142 -4.40 -6.26 2.27
C LEU A 142 -3.95 -7.67 2.65
N THR A 143 -2.73 -8.04 2.25
CA THR A 143 -2.08 -9.27 2.69
C THR A 143 -1.51 -9.07 4.09
N LEU A 144 -1.94 -9.87 5.07
CA LEU A 144 -1.33 -9.89 6.41
C LEU A 144 -0.23 -10.96 6.45
N LEU A 145 0.98 -10.54 6.75
CA LEU A 145 2.17 -11.38 6.89
C LEU A 145 2.57 -11.47 8.36
N PRO A 146 3.24 -12.56 8.78
CA PRO A 146 3.86 -12.60 10.09
C PRO A 146 4.88 -11.45 10.24
N PRO A 147 5.16 -10.99 11.47
CA PRO A 147 6.24 -10.03 11.70
C PRO A 147 7.55 -10.57 11.13
N ALA A 148 8.37 -9.68 10.58
CA ALA A 148 9.75 -10.03 10.28
C ALA A 148 10.47 -10.45 11.57
N ALA A 149 11.47 -11.33 11.45
CA ALA A 149 12.34 -11.64 12.58
C ALA A 149 12.93 -10.34 13.13
N ALA A 150 12.93 -10.19 14.46
CA ALA A 150 13.38 -8.96 15.10
C ALA A 150 14.83 -8.65 14.68
N THR A 151 15.06 -7.41 14.24
CA THR A 151 16.40 -6.86 14.08
C THR A 151 17.07 -6.86 15.47
N PRO A 152 18.35 -7.25 15.59
CA PRO A 152 19.07 -7.18 16.85
C PRO A 152 18.98 -5.78 17.47
N PRO A 153 18.86 -5.67 18.80
CA PRO A 153 18.59 -4.41 19.50
C PRO A 153 19.66 -3.31 19.32
N ASP A 154 20.85 -3.69 18.87
CA ASP A 154 22.02 -2.80 18.77
C ASP A 154 22.09 -1.99 17.46
N LEU A 155 21.14 -2.19 16.53
CA LEU A 155 21.04 -1.39 15.31
C LEU A 155 19.82 -0.46 15.39
N PRO A 156 19.94 0.82 14.97
CA PRO A 156 18.78 1.68 14.80
C PRO A 156 17.83 0.98 13.84
N SER A 157 16.64 0.60 14.33
CA SER A 157 15.71 -0.20 13.55
C SER A 157 15.05 0.69 12.49
N PRO A 158 15.30 0.50 11.19
CA PRO A 158 14.59 1.22 10.12
C PRO A 158 13.11 0.80 10.01
N ASP A 159 12.60 0.08 11.01
CA ASP A 159 11.32 -0.59 11.03
C ASP A 159 10.37 -0.02 12.08
N LEU A 160 10.60 1.22 12.52
CA LEU A 160 9.60 1.96 13.28
C LEU A 160 8.27 1.95 12.49
N PRO A 161 7.16 1.55 13.13
CA PRO A 161 5.87 1.51 12.47
C PRO A 161 5.50 2.91 11.94
N SER A 162 5.22 2.99 10.64
CA SER A 162 4.89 4.23 9.96
C SER A 162 3.79 3.99 8.94
N LEU A 163 2.86 4.94 8.81
CA LEU A 163 1.90 4.94 7.71
C LEU A 163 2.57 5.18 6.36
N ASP A 164 3.71 5.88 6.33
CA ASP A 164 4.49 6.06 5.11
C ASP A 164 5.50 4.90 4.95
N PRO A 165 5.32 4.01 3.95
CA PRO A 165 6.20 2.86 3.73
C PRO A 165 7.65 3.25 3.38
N PHE A 166 7.87 4.49 2.92
CA PHE A 166 9.18 5.01 2.56
C PHE A 166 9.94 5.62 3.75
N ALA A 167 9.30 5.79 4.91
CA ALA A 167 9.96 6.34 6.08
C ALA A 167 11.17 5.49 6.49
N GLY A 168 12.33 6.12 6.62
CA GLY A 168 13.58 5.46 7.02
C GLY A 168 14.16 4.51 5.97
N ARG A 169 13.75 4.62 4.69
CA ARG A 169 14.29 3.84 3.58
C ARG A 169 15.33 4.64 2.79
N ASP A 170 16.37 3.96 2.35
CA ASP A 170 17.43 4.53 1.50
C ASP A 170 17.01 4.51 0.02
N THR A 171 16.17 3.54 -0.36
CA THR A 171 15.62 3.41 -1.72
C THR A 171 14.13 3.06 -1.67
N ALA A 172 13.36 3.48 -2.68
CA ALA A 172 11.94 3.13 -2.77
C ALA A 172 11.71 1.60 -2.87
N GLU A 173 12.66 0.89 -3.48
CA GLU A 173 12.60 -0.56 -3.68
C GLU A 173 12.54 -1.35 -2.37
N GLN A 174 13.12 -0.81 -1.28
CA GLN A 174 13.05 -1.43 0.05
C GLN A 174 11.62 -1.54 0.59
N ALA A 175 10.69 -0.72 0.07
CA ALA A 175 9.28 -0.75 0.44
C ALA A 175 8.43 -1.64 -0.49
N PHE A 176 8.98 -2.15 -1.60
CA PHE A 176 8.22 -2.95 -2.57
C PHE A 176 7.83 -4.32 -2.01
N PHE A 177 6.59 -4.73 -2.29
CA PHE A 177 6.08 -6.05 -1.98
C PHE A 177 6.08 -6.95 -3.22
N GLY A 178 7.22 -7.61 -3.44
CA GLY A 178 7.43 -8.53 -4.56
C GLY A 178 7.82 -7.83 -5.86
N THR A 179 7.55 -8.50 -6.99
CA THR A 179 7.86 -8.04 -8.34
C THR A 179 6.65 -8.17 -9.26
N LEU A 180 6.63 -7.38 -10.32
CA LEU A 180 5.64 -7.39 -11.39
C LEU A 180 6.15 -8.31 -12.49
N GLU A 181 5.74 -9.57 -12.42
CA GLU A 181 6.16 -10.61 -13.33
C GLU A 181 4.95 -11.43 -13.81
N PRO A 182 4.99 -11.97 -15.04
CA PRO A 182 3.97 -12.89 -15.51
C PRO A 182 3.71 -14.03 -14.51
N GLY A 183 2.44 -14.25 -14.21
CA GLY A 183 1.99 -15.27 -13.27
C GLY A 183 1.89 -14.81 -11.82
N THR A 184 2.43 -13.67 -11.41
CA THR A 184 2.29 -13.19 -10.02
C THR A 184 0.91 -12.54 -9.78
N PRO A 185 0.43 -12.47 -8.52
CA PRO A 185 -0.79 -11.74 -8.21
C PRO A 185 -0.68 -10.27 -8.63
N ALA A 186 -1.73 -9.72 -9.23
CA ALA A 186 -1.79 -8.32 -9.65
C ALA A 186 -1.89 -7.39 -8.43
N ARG A 187 -0.73 -7.03 -7.88
CA ARG A 187 -0.55 -6.15 -6.71
C ARG A 187 0.46 -5.05 -7.02
N PHE A 188 -0.06 -3.88 -7.39
CA PHE A 188 0.77 -2.75 -7.78
C PHE A 188 0.14 -1.44 -7.35
N ALA A 189 0.97 -0.40 -7.30
CA ALA A 189 0.55 0.96 -7.02
C ALA A 189 1.09 1.90 -8.09
N VAL A 190 0.44 3.05 -8.23
CA VAL A 190 0.87 4.12 -9.12
C VAL A 190 0.97 5.41 -8.34
N PHE A 191 2.02 6.19 -8.58
CA PHE A 191 2.34 7.40 -7.85
C PHE A 191 2.54 8.57 -8.80
N ALA A 192 2.02 9.74 -8.44
CA ALA A 192 2.25 11.00 -9.13
C ALA A 192 3.67 11.54 -8.84
N ALA A 193 4.68 10.77 -9.21
CA ALA A 193 6.10 11.10 -9.14
C ALA A 193 6.75 10.69 -10.48
N PRO A 194 7.78 11.40 -10.94
CA PRO A 194 8.42 11.11 -12.22
C PRO A 194 9.21 9.80 -12.24
N ASP A 195 9.79 9.42 -11.09
CA ASP A 195 10.62 8.22 -10.94
C ASP A 195 10.63 7.73 -9.48
N ALA A 196 11.34 6.63 -9.23
CA ALA A 196 11.45 6.01 -7.91
C ALA A 196 12.24 6.86 -6.89
N GLU A 197 13.18 7.69 -7.33
CA GLU A 197 13.97 8.55 -6.44
C GLU A 197 13.12 9.73 -5.95
N ALA A 198 12.40 10.37 -6.86
CA ALA A 198 11.44 11.42 -6.53
C ALA A 198 10.29 10.86 -5.67
N LEU A 199 9.82 9.65 -5.94
CA LEU A 199 8.83 8.96 -5.13
C LEU A 199 9.29 8.81 -3.67
N LEU A 200 10.53 8.36 -3.45
CA LEU A 200 11.09 8.23 -2.10
C LEU A 200 11.09 9.58 -1.36
N LYS A 201 11.49 10.67 -2.04
CA LYS A 201 11.57 12.02 -1.46
C LYS A 201 10.19 12.62 -1.15
N GLN A 202 9.20 12.37 -2.01
CA GLN A 202 7.85 12.93 -1.88
C GLN A 202 6.95 12.12 -0.95
N GLY A 203 7.28 10.85 -0.74
CA GLY A 203 6.54 9.94 0.12
C GLY A 203 5.29 9.35 -0.55
N ALA A 204 4.69 8.37 0.12
CA ALA A 204 3.65 7.54 -0.47
C ALA A 204 2.27 8.24 -0.64
N THR A 205 2.12 9.45 -0.10
CA THR A 205 0.89 10.25 -0.26
C THR A 205 0.65 10.75 -1.69
N THR A 206 1.65 10.59 -2.56
CA THR A 206 1.55 10.82 -4.00
C THR A 206 0.82 9.69 -4.74
N CYS A 207 0.43 8.61 -4.07
CA CYS A 207 -0.31 7.51 -4.68
C CYS A 207 -1.61 8.00 -5.35
N VAL A 208 -1.81 7.55 -6.59
CA VAL A 208 -3.02 7.83 -7.38
C VAL A 208 -3.85 6.58 -7.63
N ALA A 209 -3.27 5.38 -7.50
CA ALA A 209 -3.98 4.12 -7.67
C ALA A 209 -3.33 2.99 -6.89
N THR A 210 -4.15 2.13 -6.29
CA THR A 210 -3.71 0.87 -5.67
C THR A 210 -4.56 -0.26 -6.20
N VAL A 211 -3.90 -1.29 -6.74
CA VAL A 211 -4.53 -2.47 -7.31
C VAL A 211 -4.15 -3.70 -6.50
N ILE A 212 -5.13 -4.50 -6.11
CA ILE A 212 -4.93 -5.78 -5.45
C ILE A 212 -5.82 -6.82 -6.11
N ALA A 213 -5.25 -7.95 -6.51
CA ALA A 213 -5.96 -9.02 -7.21
C ALA A 213 -6.73 -8.48 -8.43
N GLY A 214 -6.09 -7.58 -9.18
CA GLY A 214 -6.66 -6.94 -10.38
C GLY A 214 -7.79 -5.93 -10.12
N ARG A 215 -8.17 -5.73 -8.86
CA ARG A 215 -9.19 -4.75 -8.46
C ARG A 215 -8.56 -3.43 -8.08
N LEU A 216 -9.06 -2.34 -8.65
CA LEU A 216 -8.68 -0.98 -8.27
C LEU A 216 -9.34 -0.63 -6.91
N LEU A 217 -8.58 -0.73 -5.82
CA LEU A 217 -9.06 -0.53 -4.46
C LEU A 217 -8.85 0.89 -3.94
N HIS A 218 -7.88 1.61 -4.49
CA HIS A 218 -7.75 3.05 -4.30
C HIS A 218 -7.63 3.72 -5.66
N ARG A 219 -8.26 4.89 -5.79
CA ARG A 219 -8.05 5.83 -6.89
C ARG A 219 -8.17 7.24 -6.35
N ARG A 220 -7.13 8.05 -6.52
CA ARG A 220 -7.20 9.50 -6.27
C ARG A 220 -8.01 10.14 -7.39
N ARG A 221 -8.96 10.99 -7.00
CA ARG A 221 -9.78 11.76 -7.93
C ARG A 221 -9.00 12.95 -8.47
#